data_AF-A0A078KPM0-F1
#
_entry.id   AF-A0A078KPM0-F1
#
_cell.length_a   1.000
_cell.length_b   1.000
_cell.length_c   1.000
_cell.angle_alpha   90.00
_cell.angle_beta   90.00
_cell.angle_gamma   90.00
#
_symmetry.space_group_name_H-M   'P 1'
#
loop_
_entity.id
_entity.type
_entity.pdbx_description
1 polymer ?
#
loop_
_entity_poly.entity_id
_entity_poly.type
_entity_poly.pdbx_seq_one_letter_code
_entity_poly.pdbx_strand_id
1 'polypeptide(L)'
;MNQSLIGSAYDKKLCELFDKLFSMGNYFADDVSLRSENLLGSKFHLTPRDLLWLYFKVQKAFDIQIPHQTLAKYKFLTYNGILNIINDVKTSSKKAV
;
A
#
# COMPACT_ATOMS: atom_id res chain seq x y z
N MET A 1 15.86 3.60 12.23
CA MET A 1 15.01 4.21 11.17
C MET A 1 15.47 3.63 9.85
N ASN A 2 14.74 2.64 9.30
CA ASN A 2 15.15 1.99 8.06
C ASN A 2 14.57 2.73 6.85
N GLN A 3 15.44 2.87 5.86
CA GLN A 3 15.34 3.73 4.69
C GLN A 3 14.07 3.46 3.87
N SER A 4 13.43 4.56 3.49
CA SER A 4 12.37 4.62 2.48
C SER A 4 12.93 4.15 1.13
N LEU A 5 12.54 2.97 0.69
CA LEU A 5 12.76 2.51 -0.69
C LEU A 5 11.69 3.15 -1.59
N ILE A 6 11.82 4.46 -1.81
CA ILE A 6 11.14 5.14 -2.90
C ILE A 6 11.72 4.53 -4.19
N GLY A 7 10.88 3.89 -5.02
CA GLY A 7 11.31 3.28 -6.29
C GLY A 7 11.57 1.76 -6.29
N SER A 8 11.06 0.99 -5.33
CA SER A 8 11.09 -0.48 -5.42
C SER A 8 10.13 -1.03 -6.49
N ALA A 9 10.34 -2.27 -6.96
CA ALA A 9 9.42 -2.94 -7.90
C ALA A 9 7.98 -3.02 -7.36
N TYR A 10 7.80 -3.10 -6.03
CA TYR A 10 6.48 -3.11 -5.41
C TYR A 10 5.83 -1.73 -5.37
N ASP A 11 6.63 -0.67 -5.27
CA ASP A 11 6.14 0.71 -5.31
C ASP A 11 5.47 1.00 -6.65
N LYS A 12 6.17 0.72 -7.76
CA LYS A 12 5.62 0.92 -9.11
C LYS A 12 4.31 0.12 -9.31
N LYS A 13 4.32 -1.16 -8.93
CA LYS A 13 3.14 -2.02 -9.05
C LYS A 13 1.97 -1.55 -8.16
N LEU A 14 2.25 -0.94 -7.00
CA LEU A 14 1.23 -0.40 -6.13
C LEU A 14 0.63 0.88 -6.72
N CYS A 15 1.45 1.80 -7.27
CA CYS A 15 0.96 2.95 -8.02
C CYS A 15 0.02 2.51 -9.17
N GLU A 16 0.43 1.54 -9.99
CA GLU A 16 -0.39 1.00 -11.08
C GLU A 16 -1.71 0.41 -10.57
N LEU A 17 -1.71 -0.22 -9.39
CA LEU A 17 -2.92 -0.75 -8.77
C LEU A 17 -3.88 0.38 -8.34
N PHE A 18 -3.36 1.45 -7.73
CA PHE A 18 -4.17 2.59 -7.32
C PHE A 18 -4.81 3.30 -8.53
N ASP A 19 -4.03 3.54 -9.57
CA ASP A 19 -4.54 4.13 -10.80
C ASP A 19 -5.63 3.25 -11.42
N LYS A 20 -5.42 1.94 -11.50
CA LYS A 20 -6.41 1.01 -12.04
C LYS A 20 -7.72 0.96 -11.25
N LEU A 21 -7.67 1.09 -9.92
CA LEU A 21 -8.86 0.96 -9.06
C LEU A 21 -9.63 2.27 -8.91
N PHE A 22 -8.93 3.41 -8.92
CA PHE A 22 -9.48 4.69 -8.51
C PHE A 22 -9.23 5.83 -9.51
N SER A 23 -8.58 5.54 -10.64
CA SER A 23 -8.24 6.53 -11.68
C SER A 23 -7.47 7.74 -11.13
N MET A 24 -6.58 7.49 -10.17
CA MET A 24 -5.77 8.52 -9.50
C MET A 24 -4.53 8.93 -10.29
N GLY A 25 -4.23 8.34 -11.44
CA GLY A 25 -3.01 8.63 -12.19
C GLY A 25 -1.74 8.41 -11.35
N ASN A 26 -0.74 9.27 -11.58
CA ASN A 26 0.56 9.19 -10.94
C ASN A 26 0.64 9.99 -9.62
N TYR A 27 -0.48 10.28 -8.93
CA TYR A 27 -0.50 11.15 -7.73
C TYR A 27 0.60 10.84 -6.70
N PHE A 28 0.81 9.56 -6.40
CA PHE A 28 1.83 9.14 -5.42
C PHE A 28 3.26 9.19 -5.97
N ALA A 29 3.45 9.18 -7.28
CA ALA A 29 4.76 9.41 -7.89
C ALA A 29 5.07 10.91 -8.02
N ASP A 30 4.06 11.70 -8.36
CA ASP A 30 4.18 13.15 -8.62
C ASP A 30 4.30 13.95 -7.32
N ASP A 31 3.61 13.54 -6.25
CA ASP A 31 3.69 14.17 -4.93
C ASP A 31 3.87 13.12 -3.82
N VAL A 32 5.11 13.00 -3.36
CA VAL A 32 5.51 12.08 -2.28
C VAL A 32 4.83 12.43 -0.95
N SER A 33 4.43 13.68 -0.72
CA SER A 33 3.75 14.08 0.52
C SER A 33 2.39 13.40 0.66
N LEU A 34 1.70 13.15 -0.47
CA LEU A 34 0.43 12.41 -0.52
C LEU A 34 0.55 10.97 -0.03
N ARG A 35 1.74 10.38 -0.04
CA ARG A 35 1.92 8.98 0.36
C ARG A 35 1.66 8.71 1.85
N SER A 36 1.75 9.75 2.68
CA SER A 36 1.49 9.68 4.12
C SER A 36 0.08 10.18 4.48
N GLU A 37 -0.67 10.68 3.51
CA GLU A 37 -2.02 11.17 3.71
C GLU A 37 -3.01 10.03 3.93
N ASN A 38 -4.03 10.30 4.75
CA ASN A 38 -5.06 9.32 5.06
C ASN A 38 -5.97 9.12 3.83
N LEU A 39 -6.05 7.89 3.35
CA LEU A 39 -6.89 7.46 2.23
C LEU A 39 -8.39 7.69 2.49
N LEU A 40 -8.83 7.62 3.75
CA LEU A 40 -10.19 7.97 4.17
C LEU A 40 -10.37 9.48 4.42
N GLY A 41 -9.31 10.26 4.26
CA GLY A 41 -9.33 11.70 4.46
C GLY A 41 -9.95 12.44 3.28
N SER A 42 -10.16 13.74 3.48
CA SER A 42 -10.75 14.64 2.50
C SER A 42 -9.91 14.85 1.24
N LYS A 43 -8.69 14.33 1.16
CA LYS A 43 -7.84 14.43 -0.04
C LYS A 43 -8.18 13.39 -1.10
N PHE A 44 -8.46 12.15 -0.68
CA PHE A 44 -8.71 11.04 -1.61
C PHE A 44 -10.17 10.62 -1.68
N HIS A 45 -10.99 11.02 -0.69
CA HIS A 45 -12.41 10.72 -0.63
C HIS A 45 -12.76 9.23 -0.76
N LEU A 46 -11.83 8.33 -0.43
CA LEU A 46 -12.13 6.90 -0.44
C LEU A 46 -13.03 6.57 0.74
N THR A 47 -13.98 5.68 0.51
CA THR A 47 -14.86 5.17 1.55
C THR A 47 -14.22 3.98 2.27
N PRO A 48 -14.72 3.60 3.46
CA PRO A 48 -14.30 2.35 4.10
C PRO A 48 -14.49 1.10 3.21
N ARG A 49 -15.50 1.12 2.33
CA ARG A 49 -15.75 0.05 1.35
C ARG A 49 -14.63 -0.02 0.31
N ASP A 50 -14.15 1.13 -0.17
CA ASP A 50 -13.05 1.20 -1.13
C ASP A 50 -11.75 0.67 -0.52
N LEU A 51 -11.49 0.96 0.76
CA LEU A 51 -10.34 0.39 1.47
C LEU A 51 -10.44 -1.12 1.65
N LEU A 52 -11.64 -1.65 1.94
CA LEU A 52 -11.84 -3.10 2.02
C LEU A 52 -11.62 -3.77 0.65
N TRP A 53 -12.08 -3.14 -0.43
CA TRP A 53 -11.83 -3.63 -1.77
C TRP A 53 -10.33 -3.59 -2.13
N LEU A 54 -9.67 -2.47 -1.82
CA LEU A 54 -8.23 -2.30 -1.97
C LEU A 54 -7.45 -3.37 -1.19
N TYR A 55 -7.87 -3.70 0.03
CA TYR A 55 -7.27 -4.77 0.84
C TYR A 55 -7.26 -6.11 0.09
N PHE A 56 -8.41 -6.54 -0.44
CA PHE A 56 -8.48 -7.78 -1.23
C PHE A 56 -7.67 -7.69 -2.52
N LYS A 57 -7.68 -6.54 -3.19
CA LYS A 57 -6.92 -6.33 -4.43
C LYS A 57 -5.41 -6.35 -4.20
N VAL A 58 -4.92 -5.78 -3.09
CA VAL A 58 -3.50 -5.84 -2.71
C VAL A 58 -3.09 -7.28 -2.46
N GLN A 59 -3.83 -8.04 -1.65
CA GLN A 59 -3.53 -9.45 -1.40
C GLN A 59 -3.42 -10.26 -2.69
N LYS A 60 -4.41 -10.08 -3.59
CA LYS A 60 -4.41 -10.76 -4.89
C LYS A 60 -3.28 -10.30 -5.81
N ALA A 61 -3.06 -8.99 -5.94
CA ALA A 61 -2.10 -8.43 -6.88
C ALA A 61 -0.66 -8.78 -6.49
N PHE A 62 -0.37 -8.86 -5.20
CA PHE A 62 0.96 -9.14 -4.69
C PHE A 62 1.15 -10.60 -4.30
N ASP A 63 0.13 -11.45 -4.38
CA ASP A 63 0.17 -12.84 -3.94
C ASP A 63 0.70 -12.94 -2.50
N ILE A 64 -0.01 -12.26 -1.60
CA ILE A 64 0.30 -12.21 -0.16
C ILE A 64 -0.96 -12.45 0.66
N GLN A 65 -0.79 -13.03 1.84
CA GLN A 65 -1.76 -12.98 2.92
C GLN A 65 -1.26 -11.94 3.92
N ILE A 66 -2.10 -10.97 4.29
CA ILE A 66 -1.71 -9.92 5.23
C ILE A 66 -2.11 -10.35 6.64
N PRO A 67 -1.16 -10.66 7.54
CA PRO A 67 -1.47 -11.02 8.92
C PRO A 67 -2.10 -9.86 9.66
N HIS A 68 -3.02 -10.15 10.59
CA HIS A 68 -3.70 -9.12 11.39
C HIS A 68 -2.70 -8.22 12.15
N GLN A 69 -1.61 -8.81 12.68
CA GLN A 69 -0.56 -8.08 13.39
C GLN A 69 0.16 -7.06 12.48
N THR A 70 0.45 -7.42 11.24
CA THR A 70 1.08 -6.53 10.25
C THR A 70 0.13 -5.39 9.86
N LEU A 71 -1.16 -5.69 9.74
CA LEU A 71 -2.23 -4.73 9.45
C LEU A 71 -2.34 -3.66 10.55
N ALA A 72 -2.30 -4.08 11.82
CA ALA A 72 -2.32 -3.17 12.97
C ALA A 72 -1.03 -2.34 13.09
N LYS A 73 0.13 -2.95 12.83
CA LYS A 73 1.45 -2.32 12.92
C LYS A 73 1.62 -1.16 11.94
N TYR A 74 1.27 -1.37 10.68
CA TYR A 74 1.56 -0.40 9.61
C TYR A 74 0.38 0.48 9.21
N LYS A 75 -0.83 0.13 9.67
CA LYS A 75 -2.11 0.81 9.37
C LYS A 75 -2.41 0.84 7.86
N PHE A 76 -3.45 0.11 7.45
CA PHE A 76 -3.95 0.08 6.07
C PHE A 76 -4.77 1.35 5.74
N LEU A 77 -4.19 2.53 5.95
CA LEU A 77 -4.86 3.83 5.81
C LEU A 77 -4.07 4.84 4.97
N THR A 78 -2.81 4.55 4.63
CA THR A 78 -1.97 5.42 3.80
C THR A 78 -1.26 4.58 2.76
N TYR A 79 -0.83 5.21 1.65
CA TYR A 79 -0.05 4.53 0.63
C TYR A 79 1.23 3.92 1.21
N ASN A 80 1.98 4.70 2.02
CA ASN A 80 3.19 4.24 2.68
C ASN A 80 2.92 3.06 3.64
N GLY A 81 1.80 3.09 4.37
CA GLY A 81 1.36 1.99 5.22
C GLY A 81 1.19 0.70 4.41
N ILE A 82 0.49 0.76 3.28
CA ILE A 82 0.25 -0.38 2.40
C ILE A 82 1.56 -0.90 1.80
N LEU A 83 2.43 -0.01 1.31
CA LEU A 83 3.73 -0.40 0.76
C LEU A 83 4.60 -1.10 1.81
N ASN A 84 4.60 -0.61 3.05
CA ASN A 84 5.31 -1.25 4.15
C ASN A 84 4.76 -2.64 4.48
N ILE A 85 3.44 -2.84 4.46
CA ILE A 85 2.82 -4.16 4.63
C ILE A 85 3.31 -5.13 3.56
N ILE A 86 3.30 -4.71 2.29
CA ILE A 86 3.75 -5.55 1.18
C ILE A 86 5.22 -5.95 1.36
N ASN A 87 6.07 -4.98 1.69
CA ASN A 87 7.50 -5.22 1.93
C ASN A 87 7.73 -6.16 3.11
N ASP A 88 7.07 -5.94 4.25
CA ASP A 88 7.21 -6.77 5.46
C ASP A 88 6.81 -8.23 5.19
N VAL A 89 5.68 -8.45 4.50
CA VAL A 89 5.21 -9.82 4.19
C VAL A 89 6.14 -10.51 3.18
N LYS A 90 6.57 -9.81 2.12
CA LYS A 90 7.45 -10.39 1.08
C LYS A 90 8.88 -10.63 1.57
N THR A 91 9.38 -9.83 2.50
CA THR A 91 10.71 -10.05 3.10
C THR A 91 10.68 -11.13 4.17
N SER A 92 9.61 -11.23 4.96
CA SER A 92 9.43 -12.30 5.94
C SER A 92 9.36 -13.68 5.28
N SER A 93 8.80 -13.76 4.06
CA SER A 93 8.78 -15.01 3.27
C SER A 93 10.15 -15.47 2.77
N LYS A 94 11.22 -14.64 2.87
CA LYS A 94 12.59 -15.00 2.47
C LYS A 94 13.50 -15.41 3.64
N LYS A 95 13.02 -15.36 4.90
CA LYS A 95 13.82 -15.70 6.09
C LYS A 95 13.63 -17.13 6.61
N ALA A 96 12.89 -17.96 5.89
CA ALA A 96 12.76 -19.40 6.20
C ALA A 96 13.71 -20.22 5.31
N VAL A 97 15.03 -20.05 5.49
CA VAL A 97 16.08 -21.01 5.12
C VAL A 97 17.20 -20.89 6.13
#